data_AF-A0A534W6V5-F1
#
_entry.id   AF-A0A534W6V5-F1
#
_cell.length_a   1.000
_cell.length_b   1.000
_cell.length_c   1.000
_cell.angle_alpha   90.00
_cell.angle_beta   90.00
_cell.angle_gamma   90.00
#
_symmetry.space_group_name_H-M   'P 1'
#
loop_
_entity.id
_entity.type
_entity.pdbx_description
1 polymer ?
#
loop_
_entity_poly.entity_id
_entity_poly.type
_entity_poly.pdbx_seq_one_letter_code
_entity_poly.pdbx_strand_id
1 'polypeptide(L)'
;GVDGLIYVSELGYGRASHPSDVLQVGQRVEAQVVKLEPDPKGGRGRVGLSLRALAPDPWATAAERFPMGASVRGTVRRLEQFGAFVELAPGIDGLVHVSRLALDRRVSHPRQIVSIGDTVDVTVVELDLVKRRIGLSMVERAKQAKEGAEAEERRDTEKVLAQSSEKPSLGTLADLLTKSPKPKP
;
A
#
# COMPACT_ATOMS: atom_id res chain seq x y z
N GLY A 1 22.96 33.83 27.03
CA GLY A 1 22.16 32.88 26.24
C GLY A 1 22.98 31.62 26.04
N VAL A 2 22.33 30.46 26.02
CA VAL A 2 22.94 29.16 25.74
C VAL A 2 22.66 28.83 24.27
N ASP A 3 23.65 28.34 23.56
CA ASP A 3 23.53 28.05 22.13
C ASP A 3 23.05 26.59 21.93
N GLY A 4 21.92 26.42 21.23
CA GLY A 4 21.31 25.13 20.93
C GLY A 4 21.57 24.69 19.50
N LEU A 5 21.85 23.41 19.29
CA LEU A 5 22.12 22.81 17.99
C LEU A 5 21.11 21.66 17.75
N ILE A 6 20.49 21.64 16.58
CA ILE A 6 19.65 20.53 16.12
C ILE A 6 20.39 19.83 14.98
N TYR A 7 20.61 18.52 15.11
CA TYR A 7 21.17 17.71 14.03
C TYR A 7 20.11 17.46 12.95
N VAL A 8 20.53 17.33 11.69
CA VAL A 8 19.60 17.06 10.56
C VAL A 8 18.78 15.78 10.79
N SER A 9 19.39 14.75 11.39
CA SER A 9 18.73 13.49 11.76
C SER A 9 17.67 13.63 12.87
N GLU A 10 17.69 14.75 13.59
CA GLU A 10 16.78 15.08 14.69
C GLU A 10 15.67 16.05 14.27
N LEU A 11 15.63 16.44 12.98
CA LEU A 11 14.54 17.27 12.43
C LEU A 11 13.25 16.48 12.22
N GLY A 12 13.33 15.15 12.07
CA GLY A 12 12.16 14.30 11.87
C GLY A 12 12.53 12.84 11.63
N TYR A 13 11.52 11.97 11.52
CA TYR A 13 11.69 10.55 11.24
C TYR A 13 11.89 10.24 9.75
N GLY A 14 11.47 11.15 8.86
CA GLY A 14 11.83 11.08 7.45
C GLY A 14 13.30 11.44 7.23
N ARG A 15 13.90 10.98 6.15
CA ARG A 15 15.20 11.51 5.72
C ARG A 15 15.01 12.96 5.28
N ALA A 16 15.30 13.89 6.18
CA ALA A 16 15.39 15.30 5.85
C ALA A 16 16.60 15.51 4.93
N SER A 17 16.33 15.90 3.69
CA SER A 17 17.37 16.17 2.68
C SER A 17 18.16 17.41 3.08
N HIS A 18 17.47 18.47 3.52
CA HIS A 18 18.06 19.73 3.95
C HIS A 18 17.27 20.38 5.11
N PRO A 19 17.94 21.04 6.07
CA PRO A 19 17.27 21.73 7.19
C PRO A 19 16.34 22.86 6.72
N SER A 20 16.65 23.49 5.59
CA SER A 20 15.88 24.59 5.00
C SER A 20 14.49 24.19 4.51
N ASP A 21 14.26 22.89 4.22
CA ASP A 21 12.95 22.39 3.78
C ASP A 21 11.97 22.31 4.96
N VAL A 22 12.50 22.21 6.19
CA VAL A 22 11.72 21.94 7.40
C VAL A 22 11.63 23.17 8.30
N LEU A 23 12.64 24.05 8.25
CA LEU A 23 12.79 25.19 9.15
C LEU A 23 13.11 26.49 8.40
N GLN A 24 12.51 27.59 8.84
CA GLN A 24 12.78 28.94 8.35
C GLN A 24 13.54 29.78 9.38
N VAL A 25 14.42 30.66 8.91
CA VAL A 25 15.18 31.58 9.78
C VAL A 25 14.21 32.52 10.50
N GLY A 26 14.26 32.53 11.83
CA GLY A 26 13.34 33.32 12.68
C GLY A 26 12.09 32.57 13.14
N GLN A 27 11.86 31.34 12.68
CA GLN A 27 10.79 30.47 13.16
C GLN A 27 11.05 30.04 14.60
N ARG A 28 10.02 30.18 15.46
CA ARG A 28 10.04 29.61 16.81
C ARG A 28 9.66 28.14 16.71
N VAL A 29 10.51 27.26 17.24
CA VAL A 29 10.28 25.81 17.28
C VAL A 29 10.41 25.29 18.70
N GLU A 30 9.54 24.36 19.05
CA GLU A 30 9.64 23.59 20.29
C GLU A 30 10.53 22.38 20.02
N ALA A 31 11.56 22.18 20.84
CA ALA A 31 12.50 21.07 20.72
C ALA A 31 12.81 20.49 22.10
N GLN A 32 12.97 19.17 22.17
CA GLN A 32 13.37 18.51 23.41
C GLN A 32 14.90 18.49 23.53
N VAL A 33 15.40 18.68 24.75
CA VAL A 33 16.83 18.54 25.05
C VAL A 33 17.20 17.05 25.07
N VAL A 34 18.02 16.62 24.13
CA VAL A 34 18.49 15.22 24.05
C VAL A 34 19.86 15.07 24.69
N LYS A 35 20.74 16.06 24.50
CA LYS A 35 22.11 15.98 24.99
C LYS A 35 22.56 17.32 25.53
N LEU A 36 23.19 17.30 26.69
CA LEU A 36 23.87 18.45 27.27
C LEU A 36 25.38 18.20 27.15
N GLU A 37 26.06 19.01 26.35
CA GLU A 37 27.52 19.01 26.27
C GLU A 37 28.06 20.20 27.06
N PRO A 38 28.47 19.99 28.32
CA PRO A 38 29.17 21.01 29.07
C PRO A 38 30.53 21.27 28.43
N ASP A 39 30.86 22.54 28.18
CA ASP A 39 32.17 22.90 27.65
C ASP A 39 33.20 22.88 28.79
N PRO A 40 34.24 22.01 28.75
CA PRO A 40 35.23 21.91 29.81
C PRO A 40 36.09 23.18 29.97
N LYS A 41 36.05 24.14 29.04
CA LYS A 41 36.83 25.39 29.09
C LYS A 41 36.03 26.61 29.58
N GLY A 42 34.94 26.41 30.32
CA GLY A 42 34.16 27.51 30.91
C GLY A 42 33.39 28.36 29.89
N GLY A 43 33.23 27.86 28.66
CA GLY A 43 32.45 28.47 27.60
C GLY A 43 30.95 28.18 27.70
N ARG A 44 30.16 28.85 26.85
CA ARG A 44 28.71 28.61 26.70
C ARG A 44 28.49 27.14 26.32
N GLY A 45 27.90 26.35 27.23
CA GLY A 45 27.58 24.94 26.98
C GLY A 45 26.70 24.78 25.73
N ARG A 46 26.91 23.71 24.98
CA ARG A 46 26.10 23.40 23.79
C ARG A 46 24.98 22.45 24.19
N VAL A 47 23.77 22.76 23.74
CA VAL A 47 22.61 21.90 23.99
C VAL A 47 22.19 21.25 22.67
N GLY A 48 22.25 19.92 22.63
CA GLY A 48 21.68 19.12 21.57
C GLY A 48 20.17 19.06 21.71
N LEU A 49 19.48 19.65 20.75
CA LEU A 49 18.03 19.73 20.69
C LEU A 49 17.50 18.77 19.60
N SER A 50 16.30 18.23 19.80
CA SER A 50 15.62 17.37 18.84
C SER A 50 14.16 17.74 18.66
N LEU A 51 13.73 17.87 17.42
CA LEU A 51 12.33 17.99 17.03
C LEU A 51 11.69 16.60 16.92
N ARG A 52 12.47 15.60 16.50
CA ARG A 52 12.03 14.22 16.36
C ARG A 52 11.49 13.64 17.66
N ALA A 53 12.12 13.94 18.79
CA ALA A 53 11.70 13.39 20.09
C ALA A 53 10.30 13.87 20.54
N LEU A 54 9.81 14.98 19.97
CA LEU A 54 8.44 15.47 20.18
C LEU A 54 7.43 14.84 19.22
N ALA A 55 7.89 14.35 18.07
CA ALA A 55 7.03 13.71 17.08
C ALA A 55 6.69 12.27 17.50
N PRO A 56 5.46 11.79 17.27
CA PRO A 56 5.09 10.41 17.55
C PRO A 56 5.89 9.46 16.64
N ASP A 57 6.37 8.34 17.19
CA ASP A 57 7.15 7.36 16.38
C ASP A 57 6.25 6.82 15.25
N PRO A 58 6.58 7.06 13.97
CA PRO A 58 5.77 6.59 12.86
C PRO A 58 5.61 5.07 12.88
N TRP A 59 6.58 4.33 13.44
CA TRP A 59 6.53 2.88 13.59
C TRP A 59 5.49 2.39 14.60
N ALA A 60 5.20 3.19 15.64
CA ALA A 60 4.15 2.83 16.60
C ALA A 60 2.77 2.80 15.91
N THR A 61 2.51 3.74 15.01
CA THR A 61 1.27 3.79 14.23
C THR A 61 1.32 2.97 12.93
N ALA A 62 2.49 2.47 12.55
CA ALA A 62 2.65 1.74 11.28
C ALA A 62 1.85 0.44 11.28
N ALA A 63 1.78 -0.26 12.41
CA ALA A 63 0.99 -1.48 12.56
C ALA A 63 -0.52 -1.24 12.36
N GLU A 64 -1.02 -0.08 12.79
CA GLU A 64 -2.43 0.29 12.63
C GLU A 64 -2.74 0.79 11.21
N ARG A 65 -1.83 1.57 10.61
CA ARG A 65 -2.01 2.11 9.26
C ARG A 65 -1.84 1.07 8.15
N PHE A 66 -1.00 0.07 8.39
CA PHE A 66 -0.61 -0.92 7.39
C PHE A 66 -0.85 -2.34 7.92
N PRO A 67 -2.12 -2.77 8.05
CA PRO A 67 -2.40 -4.12 8.47
C PRO A 67 -1.89 -5.12 7.41
N MET A 68 -1.56 -6.34 7.85
CA MET A 68 -1.16 -7.42 6.95
C MET A 68 -2.26 -7.67 5.90
N GLY A 69 -1.86 -7.77 4.64
CA GLY A 69 -2.77 -7.93 3.50
C GLY A 69 -3.34 -6.62 2.95
N ALA A 70 -3.07 -5.46 3.57
CA ALA A 70 -3.48 -4.17 3.02
C ALA A 70 -2.73 -3.84 1.72
N SER A 71 -3.44 -3.30 0.75
CA SER A 71 -2.86 -2.69 -0.45
C SER A 71 -2.49 -1.24 -0.18
N VAL A 72 -1.26 -0.88 -0.48
CA VAL A 72 -0.69 0.46 -0.24
C VAL A 72 0.02 0.93 -1.52
N ARG A 73 -0.06 2.23 -1.79
CA ARG A 73 0.74 2.86 -2.85
C ARG A 73 2.02 3.41 -2.25
N GLY A 74 3.15 3.15 -2.88
CA GLY A 74 4.44 3.68 -2.47
C GLY A 74 5.30 4.09 -3.65
N THR A 75 6.30 4.92 -3.38
CA THR A 75 7.23 5.41 -4.40
C THR A 75 8.56 4.68 -4.28
N VAL A 76 9.08 4.18 -5.40
CA VAL A 76 10.38 3.49 -5.41
C VAL A 76 11.50 4.52 -5.20
N ARG A 77 12.20 4.44 -4.08
CA ARG A 77 13.30 5.38 -3.79
C ARG A 77 14.67 4.83 -4.16
N ARG A 78 14.85 3.51 -4.04
CA ARG A 78 16.11 2.83 -4.37
C ARG A 78 15.85 1.44 -4.91
N LEU A 79 16.69 1.01 -5.84
CA LEU A 79 16.67 -0.33 -6.42
C LEU A 79 18.03 -0.97 -6.17
N GLU A 80 18.03 -2.20 -5.67
CA GLU A 80 19.21 -3.02 -5.42
C GLU A 80 19.05 -4.37 -6.12
N GLN A 81 20.14 -5.13 -6.27
CA GLN A 81 20.09 -6.41 -6.99
C GLN A 81 19.16 -7.45 -6.32
N PHE A 82 18.99 -7.39 -5.00
CA PHE A 82 18.12 -8.32 -4.25
C PHE A 82 16.70 -7.79 -4.02
N GLY A 83 16.40 -6.53 -4.34
CA GLY A 83 15.06 -5.98 -4.12
C GLY A 83 14.90 -4.50 -4.41
N ALA A 84 13.64 -4.04 -4.35
CA ALA A 84 13.26 -2.64 -4.48
C ALA A 84 12.87 -2.06 -3.12
N PHE A 85 13.37 -0.87 -2.80
CA PHE A 85 12.98 -0.11 -1.63
C PHE A 85 11.91 0.91 -2.02
N VAL A 86 10.73 0.72 -1.43
CA VAL A 86 9.53 1.51 -1.70
C VAL A 86 9.20 2.31 -0.44
N GLU A 87 9.15 3.62 -0.55
CA GLU A 87 8.71 4.49 0.53
C GLU A 87 7.18 4.53 0.53
N LEU A 88 6.58 4.10 1.65
CA LEU A 88 5.13 4.09 1.84
C LEU A 88 4.66 5.36 2.56
N ALA A 89 5.46 5.85 3.49
CA ALA A 89 5.19 7.04 4.28
C ALA A 89 6.52 7.66 4.79
N PRO A 90 6.53 8.92 5.23
CA PRO A 90 7.75 9.58 5.70
C PRO A 90 8.40 8.81 6.87
N GLY A 91 9.57 8.23 6.62
CA GLY A 91 10.31 7.43 7.61
C GLY A 91 9.89 5.95 7.71
N ILE A 92 9.02 5.49 6.80
CA ILE A 92 8.60 4.08 6.67
C ILE A 92 9.01 3.58 5.29
N ASP A 93 10.06 2.75 5.29
CA ASP A 93 10.60 2.09 4.11
C ASP A 93 10.11 0.63 4.04
N GLY A 94 9.60 0.24 2.89
CA GLY A 94 9.23 -1.13 2.56
C GLY A 94 10.23 -1.77 1.60
N LEU A 95 10.45 -3.08 1.74
CA LEU A 95 11.29 -3.87 0.85
C LEU A 95 10.43 -4.84 0.05
N VAL A 96 10.57 -4.79 -1.27
CA VAL A 96 10.05 -5.81 -2.19
C VAL A 96 11.22 -6.69 -2.62
N HIS A 97 11.14 -7.99 -2.30
CA HIS A 97 12.15 -8.95 -2.75
C HIS A 97 12.03 -9.20 -4.26
N VAL A 98 13.13 -9.44 -4.98
CA VAL A 98 13.09 -9.73 -6.43
C VAL A 98 12.15 -10.89 -6.79
N SER A 99 12.07 -11.91 -5.94
CA SER A 99 11.14 -13.04 -6.12
C SER A 99 9.66 -12.68 -5.98
N ARG A 100 9.35 -11.50 -5.42
CA ARG A 100 7.99 -10.95 -5.26
C ARG A 100 7.72 -9.76 -6.19
N LEU A 101 8.67 -9.43 -7.07
CA LEU A 101 8.52 -8.44 -8.14
C LEU A 101 7.97 -9.05 -9.42
N ALA A 102 8.36 -10.29 -9.75
CA ALA A 102 7.88 -11.01 -10.92
C ALA A 102 7.58 -12.47 -10.60
N LEU A 103 6.49 -12.98 -11.16
CA LEU A 103 6.10 -14.39 -11.07
C LEU A 103 7.03 -15.29 -11.90
N ASP A 104 7.65 -14.74 -12.95
CA ASP A 104 8.51 -15.47 -13.87
C ASP A 104 9.98 -15.50 -13.40
N ARG A 105 10.56 -16.70 -13.38
CA ARG A 105 11.95 -17.02 -12.99
C ARG A 105 13.05 -16.37 -13.87
N ARG A 106 12.71 -15.48 -14.82
CA ARG A 106 13.63 -14.94 -15.83
C ARG A 106 13.94 -13.45 -15.71
N VAL A 107 13.71 -12.85 -14.55
CA VAL A 107 14.04 -11.43 -14.36
C VAL A 107 15.40 -11.32 -13.68
N SER A 108 16.41 -10.97 -14.48
CA SER A 108 17.79 -10.84 -14.00
C SER A 108 18.05 -9.53 -13.27
N HIS A 109 17.23 -8.49 -13.46
CA HIS A 109 17.38 -7.19 -12.81
C HIS A 109 16.02 -6.51 -12.53
N PRO A 110 15.72 -6.09 -11.28
CA PRO A 110 14.48 -5.40 -10.94
C PRO A 110 14.30 -4.04 -11.64
N ARG A 111 15.39 -3.44 -12.13
CA ARG A 111 15.40 -2.19 -12.92
C ARG A 111 14.63 -2.25 -14.24
N GLN A 112 14.34 -3.44 -14.76
CA GLN A 112 13.56 -3.60 -15.99
C GLN A 112 12.05 -3.55 -15.74
N ILE A 113 11.62 -3.71 -14.48
CA ILE A 113 10.20 -3.76 -14.09
C ILE A 113 9.79 -2.46 -13.40
N VAL A 114 10.64 -1.95 -12.51
CA VAL A 114 10.39 -0.77 -11.71
C VAL A 114 11.52 0.23 -11.85
N SER A 115 11.17 1.50 -11.97
CA SER A 115 12.12 2.61 -12.06
C SER A 115 12.20 3.39 -10.75
N ILE A 116 13.32 4.06 -10.50
CA ILE A 116 13.45 4.97 -9.36
C ILE A 116 12.50 6.16 -9.58
N GLY A 117 11.70 6.49 -8.58
CA GLY A 117 10.67 7.53 -8.63
C GLY A 117 9.30 7.03 -9.10
N ASP A 118 9.19 5.75 -9.48
CA ASP A 118 7.91 5.20 -9.94
C ASP A 118 6.96 4.93 -8.77
N THR A 119 5.67 5.15 -8.99
CA THR A 119 4.62 4.90 -7.99
C THR A 119 4.04 3.52 -8.23
N VAL A 120 4.20 2.64 -7.25
CA VAL A 120 3.81 1.23 -7.34
C VAL A 120 2.77 0.88 -6.28
N ASP A 121 1.79 0.06 -6.69
CA ASP A 121 0.86 -0.59 -5.78
C ASP A 121 1.48 -1.88 -5.23
N VAL A 122 1.50 -2.01 -3.91
CA VAL A 122 2.14 -3.12 -3.19
C VAL A 122 1.24 -3.61 -2.07
N THR A 123 1.28 -4.91 -1.79
CA THR A 123 0.58 -5.52 -0.66
C THR A 123 1.57 -5.77 0.48
N VAL A 124 1.13 -5.47 1.72
CA VAL A 124 1.88 -5.76 2.94
C VAL A 124 1.79 -7.24 3.25
N VAL A 125 2.91 -7.96 3.15
CA VAL A 125 2.97 -9.39 3.48
C VAL A 125 3.48 -9.60 4.90
N GLU A 126 4.44 -8.79 5.31
CA GLU A 126 5.11 -8.96 6.60
C GLU A 126 5.47 -7.60 7.17
N LEU A 127 5.33 -7.44 8.49
CA LEU A 127 5.63 -6.20 9.19
C LEU A 127 6.58 -6.49 10.35
N ASP A 128 7.76 -5.90 10.31
CA ASP A 128 8.88 -6.23 11.18
C ASP A 128 9.24 -4.98 12.01
N LEU A 129 8.56 -4.79 13.15
CA LEU A 129 8.68 -3.60 14.01
C LEU A 129 10.07 -3.42 14.61
N VAL A 130 10.76 -4.53 14.91
CA VAL A 130 12.08 -4.52 15.55
C VAL A 130 13.14 -3.96 14.61
N LYS A 131 13.14 -4.46 13.37
CA LYS A 131 14.08 -4.01 12.32
C LYS A 131 13.62 -2.75 11.62
N ARG A 132 12.39 -2.29 11.89
CA ARG A 132 11.76 -1.15 11.21
C ARG A 132 11.74 -1.38 9.70
N ARG A 133 11.18 -2.52 9.26
CA ARG A 133 11.03 -2.88 7.84
C ARG A 133 9.66 -3.49 7.57
N ILE A 134 9.13 -3.21 6.39
CA ILE A 134 7.89 -3.84 5.90
C ILE A 134 8.22 -4.68 4.67
N GLY A 135 7.88 -5.97 4.71
CA GLY A 135 7.97 -6.88 3.58
C GLY A 135 6.78 -6.71 2.65
N LEU A 136 7.06 -6.29 1.43
CA LEU A 136 6.07 -5.97 0.42
C LEU A 136 6.07 -7.00 -0.72
N SER A 137 4.95 -7.10 -1.43
CA SER A 137 4.77 -7.94 -2.60
C SER A 137 3.95 -7.23 -3.67
N MET A 138 4.38 -7.31 -4.94
CA MET A 138 3.59 -6.80 -6.07
C MET A 138 2.64 -7.86 -6.64
N VAL A 139 2.91 -9.14 -6.36
CA VAL A 139 2.28 -10.28 -7.04
C VAL A 139 0.86 -10.58 -6.54
N GLU A 140 0.51 -10.24 -5.30
CA GLU A 140 -0.80 -10.63 -4.72
C GLU A 140 -1.98 -9.97 -5.42
N ARG A 141 -1.84 -8.74 -5.93
CA ARG A 141 -2.90 -8.10 -6.72
C ARG A 141 -3.19 -8.83 -8.03
N ALA A 142 -2.19 -9.43 -8.67
CA ALA A 142 -2.40 -10.18 -9.91
C ALA A 142 -3.28 -11.43 -9.68
N LYS A 143 -3.35 -11.96 -8.46
CA LYS A 143 -4.27 -13.05 -8.11
C LYS A 143 -5.67 -12.54 -7.82
N GLN A 144 -5.82 -11.51 -7.00
CA GLN A 144 -7.15 -10.99 -6.61
C GLN A 144 -7.90 -10.33 -7.77
N ALA A 145 -7.19 -9.68 -8.70
CA ALA A 145 -7.82 -9.11 -9.91
C ALA A 145 -8.35 -10.20 -10.86
N LYS A 146 -7.76 -11.40 -10.86
CA LYS A 146 -8.26 -12.54 -11.66
C LYS A 146 -9.50 -13.18 -11.03
N GLU A 147 -9.52 -13.32 -9.71
CA GLU A 147 -10.66 -13.91 -8.99
C GLU A 147 -11.90 -13.01 -8.98
N GLY A 148 -11.72 -11.67 -8.99
CA GLY A 148 -12.83 -10.72 -9.07
C GLY A 148 -13.51 -10.66 -10.44
N ALA A 149 -12.75 -10.81 -11.53
CA ALA A 149 -13.28 -10.79 -12.89
C ALA A 149 -14.07 -12.07 -13.25
N GLU A 150 -13.61 -13.24 -12.81
CA GLU A 150 -14.31 -14.52 -13.02
C GLU A 150 -15.64 -14.63 -12.24
N ALA A 151 -15.80 -13.87 -11.16
CA ALA A 151 -17.05 -13.81 -10.39
C ALA A 151 -18.13 -12.94 -11.06
N GLU A 152 -17.74 -12.00 -11.92
CA GLU A 152 -18.67 -11.12 -12.65
C GLU A 152 -19.22 -11.83 -13.91
N GLU A 153 -18.38 -12.58 -14.63
CA GLU A 153 -18.80 -13.38 -15.80
C GLU A 153 -19.83 -14.49 -15.47
N ARG A 154 -19.78 -15.05 -14.24
CA ARG A 154 -20.78 -16.04 -13.78
C ARG A 154 -22.16 -15.43 -13.55
N ARG A 155 -22.24 -14.14 -13.18
CA ARG A 155 -23.52 -13.45 -12.97
C ARG A 155 -24.22 -13.12 -14.28
N ASP A 156 -23.45 -12.85 -15.33
CA ASP A 156 -23.99 -12.52 -16.64
C ASP A 156 -24.48 -13.76 -17.39
N THR A 157 -23.81 -14.90 -17.23
CA THR A 157 -24.28 -16.19 -17.81
C THR A 157 -25.55 -16.72 -17.13
N GLU A 158 -25.70 -16.53 -15.81
CA GLU A 158 -26.89 -16.99 -15.07
C GLU A 158 -28.14 -16.14 -15.39
N LYS A 159 -27.97 -14.83 -15.64
CA LYS A 159 -29.07 -13.93 -16.06
C LYS A 159 -29.59 -14.21 -17.47
N VAL A 160 -28.72 -14.62 -18.40
CA VAL A 160 -29.11 -14.97 -19.79
C VAL A 160 -29.89 -16.29 -19.82
N LEU A 161 -29.57 -17.24 -18.94
CA LEU A 161 -30.29 -18.53 -18.85
C LEU A 161 -31.68 -18.38 -18.18
N ALA A 162 -31.80 -17.51 -17.19
CA ALA A 162 -33.06 -17.26 -16.48
C ALA A 162 -34.12 -16.49 -17.31
N GLN A 163 -33.70 -15.70 -18.31
CA GLN A 163 -34.63 -15.04 -19.24
C GLN A 163 -35.29 -16.01 -20.24
N SER A 164 -34.77 -17.23 -20.37
CA SER A 164 -35.31 -18.24 -21.29
C SER A 164 -36.38 -19.15 -20.66
N SER A 165 -36.72 -18.99 -19.37
CA SER A 165 -37.54 -19.98 -18.63
C SER A 165 -38.77 -19.45 -17.89
N GLU A 166 -39.22 -18.22 -18.12
CA GLU A 166 -40.56 -17.74 -17.67
C GLU A 166 -41.25 -16.99 -18.84
N LYS A 167 -42.37 -17.40 -19.44
CA LYS A 167 -43.48 -18.25 -19.00
C LYS A 167 -44.30 -18.81 -20.19
N PRO A 168 -45.15 -19.82 -19.92
CA PRO A 168 -45.76 -20.73 -20.90
C PRO A 168 -47.07 -20.19 -21.48
N SER A 169 -47.30 -20.38 -22.78
CA SER A 169 -48.65 -20.28 -23.38
C SER A 169 -49.30 -21.65 -23.45
N LEU A 170 -49.80 -22.12 -22.31
CA LEU A 170 -50.80 -23.20 -22.23
C LEU A 170 -52.18 -22.61 -22.54
N GLY A 171 -52.46 -22.44 -23.83
CA GLY A 171 -53.77 -22.12 -24.40
C GLY A 171 -53.62 -22.20 -25.91
N THR A 172 -54.32 -23.03 -26.68
CA THR A 172 -55.63 -23.67 -26.45
C THR A 172 -55.71 -24.87 -27.40
N LEU A 173 -55.17 -26.03 -27.01
CA LEU A 173 -55.43 -27.30 -27.72
C LEU A 173 -56.78 -27.93 -27.33
N ALA A 174 -57.42 -27.43 -26.27
CA ALA A 174 -58.75 -27.85 -25.83
C ALA A 174 -59.90 -27.24 -26.65
N ASP A 175 -59.63 -26.28 -27.53
CA ASP A 175 -60.68 -25.49 -28.22
C ASP A 175 -60.93 -25.91 -29.68
N LEU A 176 -60.25 -26.96 -30.18
CA LEU A 176 -60.26 -27.25 -31.63
C LEU A 176 -60.90 -28.57 -32.08
N LEU A 177 -61.35 -29.47 -31.20
CA LEU A 177 -61.82 -30.80 -31.65
C LEU A 177 -63.05 -31.37 -30.90
N THR A 178 -63.94 -30.52 -30.36
CA THR A 178 -65.36 -30.88 -30.29
C THR A 178 -65.97 -30.73 -31.70
N LYS A 179 -65.71 -31.70 -32.58
CA LYS A 179 -66.54 -31.90 -33.78
C LYS A 179 -66.78 -33.39 -33.97
N SER A 180 -67.99 -33.78 -33.57
CA SER A 180 -68.55 -35.13 -33.65
C SER A 180 -68.34 -35.81 -34.99
N PRO A 181 -68.14 -37.14 -35.00
CA PRO A 181 -68.68 -37.99 -36.04
C PRO A 181 -70.01 -38.59 -35.55
N LYS A 182 -71.10 -38.36 -36.28
CA LYS A 182 -72.30 -39.21 -36.18
C LYS A 182 -72.07 -40.45 -37.04
N PRO A 183 -72.23 -41.68 -36.52
CA PRO A 183 -72.34 -42.88 -37.33
C PRO A 183 -73.81 -43.21 -37.58
N LYS A 184 -74.15 -43.67 -38.80
CA LYS A 184 -75.22 -44.66 -39.10
C LYS A 184 -75.30 -44.95 -40.61
N PRO A 185 -75.98 -46.06 -40.99
CA PRO A 185 -75.39 -47.28 -41.58
C PRO A 185 -75.26 -47.25 -43.11
#